data_AF-A0A1M7LAJ8-F1
#
_entry.id   AF-A0A1M7LAJ8-F1
#
_cell.length_a   1.000
_cell.length_b   1.000
_cell.length_c   1.000
_cell.angle_alpha   90.00
_cell.angle_beta   90.00
_cell.angle_gamma   90.00
#
_symmetry.space_group_name_H-M   'P 1'
#
loop_
_entity.id
_entity.type
_entity.pdbx_description
1 polymer ?
#
loop_
_entity_poly.entity_id
_entity_poly.type
_entity_poly.pdbx_seq_one_letter_code
_entity_poly.pdbx_strand_id
1 'polypeptide(L)'
;MNTNNITFSGTTASFNVNGNNNGFQRSFFKNVSTGANSRMDINVAAGAANIYLGTDTGSAIFGAGVKGYLDNRSGGRMVFASNGNEIMTIDNITGNVGIGTSTPINVLHTVATASNLSGFSYNLMDAPCR
;
A
#
# COMPACT_ATOMS: atom_id res chain seq x y z
N MET A 1 -26.08 8.07 30.61
CA MET A 1 -25.13 9.06 30.07
C MET A 1 -25.51 9.29 28.61
N ASN A 2 -25.74 10.53 28.19
CA ASN A 2 -26.31 10.85 26.88
C ASN A 2 -25.42 10.33 25.74
N THR A 3 -25.98 9.50 24.87
CA THR A 3 -25.39 9.12 23.59
C THR A 3 -25.58 10.27 22.59
N ASN A 4 -24.81 11.34 22.76
CA ASN A 4 -24.83 12.47 21.85
C ASN A 4 -24.12 12.11 20.55
N ASN A 5 -24.89 11.71 19.54
CA ASN A 5 -24.38 11.54 18.18
C ASN A 5 -24.15 12.93 17.57
N ILE A 6 -22.91 13.25 17.19
CA ILE A 6 -22.62 14.45 16.39
C ILE A 6 -22.81 14.07 14.91
N THR A 7 -23.86 14.59 14.29
CA THR A 7 -24.18 14.36 12.86
C THR A 7 -24.14 15.68 12.10
N PHE A 8 -23.26 15.79 11.10
CA PHE A 8 -23.26 16.90 10.15
C PHE A 8 -23.94 16.45 8.85
N SER A 9 -25.09 17.04 8.54
CA SER A 9 -25.83 16.78 7.28
C SER A 9 -25.81 18.05 6.42
N GLY A 10 -24.86 18.14 5.49
CA GLY A 10 -24.71 19.29 4.58
C GLY A 10 -23.36 19.28 3.83
N THR A 11 -23.33 19.81 2.60
CA THR A 11 -22.26 19.58 1.60
C THR A 11 -20.97 20.42 1.76
N THR A 12 -20.68 21.03 2.90
CA THR A 12 -19.44 21.85 3.02
C THR A 12 -18.72 21.82 4.37
N ALA A 13 -19.15 21.04 5.37
CA ALA A 13 -18.41 20.94 6.62
C ALA A 13 -17.42 19.76 6.58
N SER A 14 -16.12 20.04 6.52
CA SER A 14 -15.09 19.03 6.82
C SER A 14 -15.14 18.72 8.31
N PHE A 15 -15.21 17.43 8.66
CA PHE A 15 -15.03 17.01 10.04
C PHE A 15 -13.54 17.07 10.38
N ASN A 16 -13.10 18.18 10.98
CA ASN A 16 -11.73 18.36 11.42
C ASN A 16 -11.64 18.09 12.93
N VAL A 17 -10.87 17.06 13.33
CA VAL A 17 -10.60 16.79 14.75
C VAL A 17 -9.15 17.12 15.06
N ASN A 18 -8.95 18.21 15.79
CA ASN A 18 -7.63 18.72 16.14
C ASN A 18 -7.27 18.30 17.59
N GLY A 19 -6.40 17.29 17.77
CA GLY A 19 -5.96 16.80 19.10
C GLY A 19 -5.49 15.34 19.14
N ASN A 20 -4.92 14.89 20.28
CA ASN A 20 -4.54 13.48 20.51
C ASN A 20 -5.81 12.62 20.67
N ASN A 21 -6.09 11.80 19.66
CA ASN A 21 -7.39 11.23 19.37
C ASN A 21 -7.46 9.72 19.66
N ASN A 22 -6.93 9.30 20.81
CA ASN A 22 -6.98 7.89 21.28
C ASN A 22 -8.39 7.26 21.31
N GLY A 23 -9.46 8.08 21.25
CA GLY A 23 -10.86 7.64 21.23
C GLY A 23 -11.46 7.35 19.84
N PHE A 24 -10.79 7.69 18.73
CA PHE A 24 -11.27 7.37 17.37
C PHE A 24 -10.88 5.95 16.97
N GLN A 25 -11.49 4.96 17.60
CA GLN A 25 -11.15 3.55 17.43
C GLN A 25 -11.52 2.99 16.04
N ARG A 26 -12.44 3.62 15.30
CA ARG A 26 -12.88 3.19 13.96
C ARG A 26 -13.32 4.39 13.10
N SER A 27 -12.63 4.65 11.99
CA SER A 27 -13.04 5.66 11.01
C SER A 27 -13.59 4.97 9.76
N PHE A 28 -14.88 5.16 9.47
CA PHE A 28 -15.49 4.70 8.22
C PHE A 28 -15.44 5.81 7.17
N PHE A 29 -14.52 5.74 6.21
CA PHE A 29 -14.56 6.56 5.01
C PHE A 29 -15.47 5.86 3.98
N LYS A 30 -16.70 6.36 3.78
CA LYS A 30 -17.63 5.88 2.75
C LYS A 30 -17.87 7.01 1.73
N ASN A 31 -17.80 6.70 0.44
CA ASN A 31 -18.11 7.63 -0.63
C ASN A 31 -19.41 7.20 -1.30
N VAL A 32 -20.42 8.06 -1.25
CA VAL A 32 -21.67 7.92 -1.97
C VAL A 32 -21.73 9.07 -2.97
N SER A 33 -20.99 8.97 -4.07
CA SER A 33 -21.12 9.91 -5.18
C SER A 33 -20.90 9.20 -6.52
N THR A 34 -21.95 9.16 -7.32
CA THR A 34 -22.01 8.58 -8.67
C THR A 34 -21.43 9.52 -9.74
N GLY A 35 -20.41 10.32 -9.39
CA GLY A 35 -19.77 11.32 -10.23
C GLY A 35 -18.25 11.14 -10.29
N ALA A 36 -17.69 11.32 -11.49
CA ALA A 36 -16.48 10.68 -12.00
C ALA A 36 -15.10 10.95 -11.34
N ASN A 37 -14.97 11.48 -10.12
CA ASN A 37 -13.66 11.65 -9.47
C ASN A 37 -13.74 11.49 -7.94
N SER A 38 -13.60 10.26 -7.45
CA SER A 38 -13.96 9.87 -6.09
C SER A 38 -12.90 9.00 -5.41
N ARG A 39 -11.70 9.54 -5.16
CA ARG A 39 -10.70 8.87 -4.32
C ARG A 39 -10.99 9.15 -2.84
N MET A 40 -11.21 8.09 -2.06
CA MET A 40 -11.23 8.16 -0.59
C MET A 40 -9.84 7.86 -0.07
N ASP A 41 -9.02 8.89 0.05
CA ASP A 41 -7.64 8.74 0.50
C ASP A 41 -7.54 9.00 2.01
N ILE A 42 -6.87 8.12 2.75
CA ILE A 42 -6.35 8.43 4.08
C ILE A 42 -5.07 9.27 3.85
N ASN A 43 -5.20 10.59 3.81
CA ASN A 43 -4.07 11.49 3.59
C ASN A 43 -3.27 11.69 4.88
N VAL A 44 -1.96 11.42 4.84
CA VAL A 44 -1.03 11.78 5.92
C VAL A 44 -0.24 13.00 5.48
N ALA A 45 -0.44 14.12 6.18
CA ALA A 45 0.18 15.39 5.84
C ALA A 45 1.71 15.33 5.99
N ALA A 46 2.40 16.19 5.24
CA ALA A 46 3.84 16.34 5.33
C ALA A 46 4.27 16.61 6.78
N GLY A 47 5.23 15.82 7.29
CA GLY A 47 5.73 15.90 8.67
C GLY A 47 5.23 14.80 9.61
N ALA A 48 4.23 14.00 9.23
CA ALA A 48 3.87 12.76 9.93
C ALA A 48 4.51 11.55 9.23
N ALA A 49 5.21 10.70 9.99
CA ALA A 49 6.20 9.76 9.45
C ALA A 49 5.61 8.54 8.71
N ASN A 50 4.46 7.99 9.12
CA ASN A 50 3.92 6.74 8.57
C ASN A 50 2.39 6.63 8.76
N ILE A 51 1.72 5.88 7.88
CA ILE A 51 0.41 5.28 8.19
C ILE A 51 0.68 3.96 8.93
N TYR A 52 0.39 3.90 10.23
CA TYR A 52 0.45 2.63 10.96
C TYR A 52 -0.86 1.87 10.80
N LEU A 53 -0.87 0.87 9.92
CA LEU A 53 -1.91 -0.15 9.85
C LEU A 53 -1.40 -1.34 10.64
N GLY A 54 -1.69 -1.37 11.94
CA GLY A 54 -1.17 -2.35 12.87
C GLY A 54 -2.00 -2.38 14.15
N THR A 55 -1.89 -3.49 14.87
CA THR A 55 -2.65 -3.77 16.10
C THR A 55 -1.70 -4.24 17.18
N ASP A 56 -1.95 -3.87 18.44
CA ASP A 56 -1.20 -4.41 19.58
C ASP A 56 -1.49 -5.90 19.78
N THR A 57 -0.67 -6.57 20.61
CA THR A 57 -0.75 -8.02 20.88
C THR A 57 -2.20 -8.48 21.07
N GLY A 58 -2.66 -9.35 20.16
CA GLY A 58 -3.97 -9.99 20.22
C GLY A 58 -5.08 -9.34 19.37
N SER A 59 -4.82 -8.21 18.70
CA SER A 59 -5.73 -7.65 17.69
C SER A 59 -5.18 -7.90 16.29
N ALA A 60 -6.04 -8.02 15.28
CA ALA A 60 -5.66 -8.19 13.87
C ALA A 60 -6.30 -7.10 13.01
N ILE A 61 -5.52 -6.54 12.06
CA ILE A 61 -6.00 -5.53 11.09
C ILE A 61 -7.13 -6.09 10.21
N PHE A 62 -7.09 -7.40 9.96
CA PHE A 62 -8.14 -8.18 9.33
C PHE A 62 -8.54 -9.30 10.31
N GLY A 63 -9.82 -9.43 10.64
CA GLY A 63 -10.29 -10.40 11.63
C GLY A 63 -9.94 -11.85 11.29
N ALA A 64 -10.00 -12.75 12.29
CA ALA A 64 -9.73 -14.18 12.07
C ALA A 64 -10.61 -14.74 10.94
N GLY A 65 -9.98 -15.41 9.97
CA GLY A 65 -10.67 -15.96 8.79
C GLY A 65 -10.93 -14.95 7.66
N VAL A 66 -10.50 -13.69 7.78
CA VAL A 66 -10.63 -12.68 6.73
C VAL A 66 -9.33 -12.60 5.90
N LYS A 67 -9.45 -12.58 4.57
CA LYS A 67 -8.32 -12.31 3.67
C LYS A 67 -8.00 -10.81 3.66
N GLY A 68 -6.77 -10.45 4.02
CA GLY A 68 -6.25 -9.10 3.85
C GLY A 68 -5.70 -8.91 2.44
N TYR A 69 -6.12 -7.85 1.75
CA TYR A 69 -5.63 -7.51 0.41
C TYR A 69 -5.07 -6.09 0.41
N LEU A 70 -3.91 -5.91 -0.22
CA LEU A 70 -3.49 -4.64 -0.81
C LEU A 70 -3.77 -4.76 -2.30
N ASP A 71 -4.79 -4.06 -2.79
CA ASP A 71 -5.27 -4.16 -4.16
C ASP A 71 -5.10 -2.83 -4.89
N ASN A 72 -4.34 -2.83 -5.98
CA ASN A 72 -4.21 -1.69 -6.87
C ASN A 72 -5.16 -1.84 -8.06
N ARG A 73 -6.38 -1.33 -7.92
CA ARG A 73 -7.44 -1.40 -8.96
C ARG A 73 -7.32 -0.36 -10.07
N SER A 74 -6.33 0.54 -9.99
CA SER A 74 -6.25 1.73 -10.85
C SER A 74 -5.52 1.48 -12.19
N GLY A 75 -5.04 0.26 -12.45
CA GLY A 75 -4.27 -0.06 -13.65
C GLY A 75 -2.87 0.56 -13.71
N GLY A 76 -2.35 1.04 -12.57
CA GLY A 76 -0.96 1.46 -12.42
C GLY A 76 -0.12 0.38 -11.74
N ARG A 77 1.20 0.54 -11.74
CA ARG A 77 2.15 -0.37 -11.08
C ARG A 77 1.98 -0.33 -9.55
N MET A 78 2.21 -1.46 -8.88
CA MET A 78 2.34 -1.49 -7.42
C MET A 78 3.81 -1.29 -7.05
N VAL A 79 4.12 -0.33 -6.20
CA VAL A 79 5.50 0.12 -5.95
C VAL A 79 5.79 0.20 -4.46
N PHE A 80 6.94 -0.34 -4.07
CA PHE A 80 7.60 -0.09 -2.78
C PHE A 80 8.77 0.85 -3.03
N ALA A 81 8.77 2.02 -2.39
CA ALA A 81 9.75 3.08 -2.63
C ALA A 81 10.35 3.61 -1.33
N SER A 82 11.56 4.17 -1.42
CA SER A 82 12.22 4.91 -0.34
C SER A 82 12.79 6.21 -0.90
N ASN A 83 12.51 7.34 -0.24
CA ASN A 83 12.95 8.67 -0.66
C ASN A 83 12.64 8.98 -2.14
N GLY A 84 11.48 8.54 -2.63
CA GLY A 84 11.07 8.72 -4.03
C GLY A 84 11.68 7.72 -5.03
N ASN A 85 12.57 6.83 -4.60
CA ASN A 85 13.18 5.80 -5.47
C ASN A 85 12.42 4.48 -5.36
N GLU A 86 12.05 3.89 -6.49
CA GLU A 86 11.43 2.56 -6.55
C GLU A 86 12.45 1.47 -6.17
N ILE A 87 12.17 0.71 -5.11
CA ILE A 87 13.01 -0.41 -4.65
C ILE A 87 12.45 -1.73 -5.20
N MET A 88 11.13 -1.89 -5.18
CA MET A 88 10.44 -3.03 -5.78
C MET A 88 9.20 -2.54 -6.51
N THR A 89 8.99 -3.07 -7.71
CA THR A 89 7.87 -2.72 -8.57
C THR A 89 7.21 -3.99 -9.10
N ILE A 90 5.89 -4.05 -9.03
CA ILE A 90 5.08 -5.07 -9.72
C ILE A 90 4.42 -4.36 -10.89
N ASP A 91 4.81 -4.76 -12.10
CA ASP A 91 4.20 -4.26 -13.32
C ASP A 91 2.77 -4.79 -13.45
N ASN A 92 1.81 -3.90 -13.61
CA ASN A 92 0.40 -4.28 -13.56
C ASN A 92 -0.12 -4.84 -14.89
N ILE A 93 0.65 -4.73 -15.98
CA ILE A 93 0.26 -5.24 -17.29
C ILE A 93 0.75 -6.68 -17.43
N THR A 94 2.00 -6.92 -17.03
CA THR A 94 2.68 -8.21 -17.19
C THR A 94 2.69 -9.06 -15.92
N GLY A 95 2.50 -8.46 -14.75
CA GLY A 95 2.67 -9.12 -13.46
C GLY A 95 4.14 -9.30 -13.05
N ASN A 96 5.07 -8.78 -13.85
CA ASN A 96 6.50 -8.94 -13.60
C ASN A 96 6.94 -8.18 -12.34
N VAL A 97 7.82 -8.80 -11.55
CA VAL A 97 8.38 -8.21 -10.34
C VAL A 97 9.80 -7.70 -10.62
N GLY A 98 9.99 -6.39 -10.50
CA GLY A 98 11.28 -5.71 -10.53
C GLY A 98 11.81 -5.48 -9.11
N ILE A 99 13.09 -5.78 -8.86
CA ILE A 99 13.82 -5.37 -7.65
C ILE A 99 15.02 -4.55 -8.09
N GLY A 100 15.07 -3.28 -7.68
CA GLY A 100 16.08 -2.31 -8.14
C GLY A 100 15.86 -1.82 -9.57
N THR A 101 14.70 -2.10 -10.17
CA THR A 101 14.32 -1.65 -11.52
C THR A 101 12.83 -1.34 -11.60
N SER A 102 12.48 -0.28 -12.32
CA SER A 102 11.11 0.16 -12.56
C SER A 102 10.46 -0.48 -13.79
N THR A 103 11.28 -1.13 -14.65
CA THR A 103 10.88 -1.71 -15.95
C THR A 103 11.32 -3.18 -16.04
N PRO A 104 10.66 -4.10 -15.31
CA PRO A 104 11.01 -5.51 -15.36
C PRO A 104 10.66 -6.15 -16.72
N ILE A 105 11.66 -6.74 -17.38
CA ILE A 105 11.49 -7.41 -18.69
C ILE A 105 11.27 -8.92 -18.57
N ASN A 106 11.47 -9.49 -17.39
CA ASN A 106 11.25 -10.90 -17.06
C ASN A 106 10.29 -10.99 -15.86
N VAL A 107 9.66 -12.16 -15.67
CA VAL A 107 8.73 -12.42 -14.55
C VAL A 107 9.32 -11.99 -13.20
N LEU A 108 10.61 -12.22 -13.00
CA LEU A 108 11.39 -11.66 -11.91
C LEU A 108 12.66 -11.01 -12.50
N HIS A 109 12.81 -9.70 -12.34
CA HIS A 109 13.96 -8.93 -12.82
C HIS A 109 14.63 -8.20 -11.66
N THR A 110 15.83 -8.65 -11.28
CA THR A 110 16.61 -8.03 -10.21
C THR A 110 17.81 -7.31 -10.79
N VAL A 111 17.99 -6.03 -10.45
CA VAL A 111 19.19 -5.25 -10.79
C VAL A 111 19.91 -4.93 -9.48
N ALA A 112 21.14 -5.45 -9.34
CA ALA A 112 22.00 -5.14 -8.21
C ALA A 112 22.97 -4.00 -8.58
N THR A 113 23.12 -3.02 -7.70
CA THR A 113 24.14 -1.96 -7.83
C THR A 113 25.47 -2.34 -7.19
N ALA A 114 25.55 -3.47 -6.48
CA ALA A 114 26.75 -4.00 -5.85
C ALA A 114 26.93 -5.49 -6.14
N SER A 115 28.19 -5.92 -6.30
CA SER A 115 28.69 -7.22 -6.73
C SER A 115 28.37 -8.42 -5.82
N ASN A 116 27.12 -8.59 -5.39
CA ASN A 116 26.65 -9.80 -4.71
C ASN A 116 25.90 -10.70 -5.68
N LEU A 117 26.60 -11.10 -6.75
CA LEU A 117 26.15 -12.15 -7.66
C LEU A 117 26.29 -13.55 -7.04
N SER A 118 26.88 -13.67 -5.84
CA SER A 118 27.10 -14.92 -5.10
C SER A 118 25.83 -15.59 -4.59
N GLY A 119 24.68 -14.90 -4.63
CA GLY A 119 23.38 -15.44 -4.19
C GLY A 119 22.49 -15.99 -5.32
N PHE A 120 22.79 -15.67 -6.58
CA PHE A 120 22.11 -16.28 -7.73
C PHE A 120 22.97 -17.45 -8.21
N SER A 121 22.92 -18.56 -7.49
CA SER A 121 23.47 -19.83 -7.97
C SER A 121 22.70 -20.24 -9.24
N TYR A 122 23.14 -19.77 -10.41
CA TYR A 122 22.90 -20.51 -11.63
C TYR A 122 23.61 -21.83 -11.43
N ASN A 123 22.86 -22.91 -11.22
CA ASN A 123 23.46 -24.23 -11.33
C ASN A 123 24.09 -24.27 -12.72
N LEU A 124 25.40 -24.47 -12.78
CA LEU A 124 26.18 -24.62 -14.02
C LEU A 124 25.75 -25.84 -14.87
N MET A 125 24.64 -26.49 -14.49
CA MET A 125 24.04 -27.68 -15.07
C MET A 125 22.82 -27.38 -15.96
N ASP A 126 22.34 -26.13 -16.02
CA ASP A 126 21.15 -25.75 -16.83
C ASP A 126 21.51 -24.96 -18.11
N ALA A 127 22.75 -25.12 -18.60
CA ALA A 127 23.09 -24.70 -19.96
C ALA A 127 22.59 -25.77 -20.94
N PRO A 128 21.76 -25.44 -21.95
CA PRO A 128 21.36 -26.41 -22.96
C PRO A 128 22.60 -26.90 -23.70
N CYS A 129 22.80 -28.21 -23.70
CA CYS A 129 23.84 -28.90 -24.45
C CYS A 129 23.76 -28.50 -25.93
N ARG A 130 24.87 -27.97 -26.46
CA ARG A 130 25.10 -27.92 -27.90
C ARG A 130 26.57 -28.18 -28.20
#